data_AF-A0AAV3RG23-F1
#
_entry.id   AF-A0AAV3RG23-F1
#
_cell.length_a   1.000
_cell.length_b   1.000
_cell.length_c   1.000
_cell.angle_alpha   90.00
_cell.angle_beta   90.00
_cell.angle_gamma   90.00
#
_symmetry.space_group_name_H-M   'P 1'
#
loop_
_entity.id
_entity.type
_entity.pdbx_description
1 polymer ?
#
loop_
_entity_poly.entity_id
_entity_poly.type
_entity_poly.pdbx_seq_one_letter_code
_entity_poly.pdbx_strand_id
1 'polypeptide(L)'
;MDIQQGPNETLKIYQKRYNDILLTIPEVNNKVAYMAFYCGLAYGKLKKALVLETLLSKDNLTTRVRQYVELEELKNKESKPKDLSDTLRKRGLSKSPRRAPV
;
A
#
# COMPACT_ATOMS: atom_id res chain seq x y z
N MET A 1 16.45 -8.88 -16.27
CA MET A 1 15.12 -8.57 -15.72
C MET A 1 15.34 -8.18 -14.27
N ASP A 2 15.64 -6.91 -14.03
CA ASP A 2 15.90 -6.42 -12.66
C ASP A 2 14.62 -5.77 -12.13
N ILE A 3 13.70 -6.59 -11.63
CA ILE A 3 12.52 -6.09 -10.92
C ILE A 3 12.99 -5.66 -9.53
N GLN A 4 13.20 -4.36 -9.37
CA GLN A 4 13.48 -3.76 -8.08
C GLN A 4 12.33 -2.85 -7.67
N GLN A 5 12.06 -2.83 -6.37
CA GLN A 5 11.12 -1.90 -5.77
C GLN A 5 11.72 -0.49 -5.84
N GLY A 6 11.00 0.42 -6.49
CA GLY A 6 11.42 1.81 -6.60
C GLY A 6 11.43 2.52 -5.23
N PRO A 7 12.21 3.62 -5.08
CA PRO A 7 12.36 4.32 -3.80
C PRO A 7 11.05 4.91 -3.25
N ASN A 8 10.11 5.26 -4.14
CA ASN A 8 8.79 5.78 -3.79
C ASN A 8 7.66 4.83 -4.19
N GLU A 9 8.00 3.58 -4.51
CA GLU A 9 7.02 2.60 -4.96
C GLU A 9 6.45 1.84 -3.76
N THR A 10 5.11 1.82 -3.68
CA THR A 10 4.42 1.05 -2.64
C THR A 10 4.63 -0.45 -2.86
N LEU A 11 4.60 -1.21 -1.76
CA LEU A 11 4.79 -2.66 -1.81
C LEU A 11 3.78 -3.36 -2.72
N LYS A 12 2.55 -2.84 -2.77
CA LYS A 12 1.45 -3.36 -3.62
C LYS A 12 1.76 -3.23 -5.11
N ILE A 13 2.29 -2.09 -5.54
CA ILE A 13 2.63 -1.86 -6.95
C ILE A 13 3.80 -2.75 -7.34
N TYR A 14 4.83 -2.83 -6.48
CA TYR A 14 5.97 -3.72 -6.68
C TYR A 14 5.54 -5.18 -6.79
N GLN A 15 4.73 -5.67 -5.85
CA GLN A 15 4.22 -7.04 -5.85
C GLN A 15 3.44 -7.36 -7.13
N LYS A 16 2.60 -6.42 -7.59
CA LYS A 16 1.85 -6.60 -8.83
C LYS A 16 2.79 -6.75 -10.03
N ARG A 17 3.74 -5.83 -10.21
CA ARG A 17 4.72 -5.90 -11.31
C ARG A 17 5.54 -7.19 -11.26
N TYR A 18 5.93 -7.61 -10.06
CA TYR A 18 6.65 -8.85 -9.85
C TYR A 18 5.83 -10.07 -10.28
N ASN A 19 4.57 -10.16 -9.85
CA ASN A 19 3.69 -11.26 -10.21
C ASN A 19 3.37 -11.29 -11.71
N ASP A 20 3.14 -10.12 -12.33
CA ASP A 20 2.88 -10.01 -13.77
C ASP A 20 4.04 -10.59 -14.58
N ILE A 21 5.29 -10.33 -14.17
CA ILE A 21 6.47 -10.92 -14.83
C ILE A 21 6.63 -12.40 -14.48
N LEU A 22 6.36 -12.80 -13.23
CA LEU A 22 6.45 -14.20 -12.82
C LEU A 22 5.51 -15.10 -13.65
N LEU A 23 4.33 -14.60 -14.04
CA LEU A 23 3.39 -15.31 -14.93
C LEU A 23 3.92 -15.52 -16.36
N THR A 24 4.88 -14.71 -16.81
CA THR A 24 5.50 -14.85 -18.15
C THR A 24 6.60 -15.91 -18.19
N ILE A 25 7.04 -16.42 -17.04
CA ILE A 25 8.14 -17.38 -16.95
C ILE A 25 7.55 -18.77 -16.65
N PRO A 26 7.58 -19.72 -17.61
CA PRO A 26 7.10 -21.07 -17.38
C PRO A 26 8.00 -21.79 -16.35
N GLU A 27 7.38 -22.57 -15.47
CA GLU A 27 8.05 -23.47 -14.50
C GLU A 27 9.08 -22.81 -13.57
N VAL A 28 8.79 -21.61 -13.06
CA VAL A 28 9.66 -20.99 -12.06
C VAL A 28 9.71 -21.79 -10.76
N ASN A 29 10.92 -22.18 -10.37
CA ASN A 29 11.19 -22.73 -9.06
C ASN A 29 10.79 -21.72 -7.96
N ASN A 30 9.92 -22.14 -7.05
CA ASN A 30 9.41 -21.30 -5.95
C ASN A 30 10.54 -20.67 -5.11
N LYS A 31 11.67 -21.37 -4.91
CA LYS A 31 12.83 -20.85 -4.17
C LYS A 31 13.52 -19.73 -4.95
N VAL A 32 13.62 -19.87 -6.26
CA VAL A 32 14.19 -18.84 -7.15
C VAL A 32 13.27 -17.62 -7.19
N ALA A 33 11.96 -17.81 -7.32
CA ALA A 33 10.98 -16.72 -7.22
C ALA A 33 11.07 -16.00 -5.87
N TYR A 34 11.17 -16.74 -4.77
CA TYR A 34 11.30 -16.13 -3.46
C TYR A 34 12.55 -15.25 -3.37
N MET A 35 13.71 -15.81 -3.76
CA MET A 35 14.98 -15.08 -3.69
C MET A 35 14.97 -13.87 -4.60
N ALA A 36 14.40 -13.96 -5.80
CA ALA A 36 14.26 -12.83 -6.71
C ALA A 36 13.39 -11.71 -6.12
N PHE A 37 12.22 -12.06 -5.55
CA PHE A 37 11.34 -11.10 -4.87
C PHE A 37 12.05 -10.42 -3.68
N TYR A 38 12.76 -11.20 -2.86
CA TYR A 38 13.49 -10.70 -1.70
C TYR A 38 14.65 -9.78 -2.09
N CYS A 39 15.44 -10.16 -3.11
CA CYS A 39 16.55 -9.36 -3.62
C CYS A 39 16.05 -8.03 -4.18
N GLY A 40 14.95 -8.05 -4.94
CA GLY A 40 14.34 -6.86 -5.54
C GLY A 40 13.62 -5.94 -4.55
N LEU A 41 13.28 -6.41 -3.35
CA LEU A 41 12.58 -5.62 -2.34
C LEU A 41 13.46 -4.48 -1.81
N ALA A 42 12.89 -3.29 -1.64
CA ALA A 42 13.59 -2.16 -1.04
C ALA A 42 13.95 -2.48 0.42
N TYR A 43 15.06 -1.92 0.91
CA TYR A 43 15.47 -2.14 2.29
C TYR A 43 14.47 -1.46 3.24
N GLY A 44 13.82 -2.25 4.09
CA GLY A 44 12.72 -1.76 4.92
C GLY A 44 12.26 -2.80 5.95
N LYS A 45 11.17 -2.48 6.67
CA LYS A 45 10.63 -3.34 7.74
C LYS A 45 10.33 -4.76 7.23
N LEU A 46 9.74 -4.87 6.04
CA LEU A 46 9.43 -6.16 5.44
C LEU A 46 10.69 -6.95 5.09
N LYS A 47 11.69 -6.34 4.43
CA LYS A 47 12.95 -7.03 4.09
C LYS A 47 13.64 -7.57 5.35
N LYS A 48 13.70 -6.77 6.42
CA LYS A 48 14.23 -7.19 7.73
C LYS A 48 13.43 -8.34 8.35
N ALA A 49 12.10 -8.25 8.30
CA ALA A 49 11.23 -9.30 8.82
C ALA A 49 11.37 -10.63 8.06
N LEU A 50 11.65 -10.57 6.75
CA LEU A 50 11.92 -11.74 5.91
C LEU A 50 13.31 -12.35 6.16
N VAL A 51 14.31 -11.54 6.55
CA VAL A 51 15.66 -12.04 6.93
C VAL A 51 15.63 -12.80 8.25
N LEU A 52 14.86 -12.30 9.23
CA LEU A 52 14.79 -12.87 10.58
C LEU A 52 14.05 -14.21 10.62
N GLU A 53 13.13 -14.44 9.68
CA GLU A 53 12.40 -15.69 9.54
C GLU A 53 12.99 -16.51 8.39
N THR A 54 14.13 -17.13 8.68
CA THR A 54 14.64 -18.24 7.87
C THR A 54 13.54 -19.29 7.71
N LEU A 55 13.07 -19.50 6.48
CA LEU A 55 12.09 -20.52 6.04
C LEU A 55 10.62 -20.15 6.25
N LEU A 56 10.08 -19.29 5.38
CA LEU A 56 8.64 -19.18 5.17
C LEU A 56 8.22 -19.98 3.94
N SER A 57 7.30 -20.92 4.13
CA SER A 57 6.53 -21.52 3.03
C SER A 57 5.85 -20.42 2.19
N LYS A 58 5.61 -20.67 0.91
CA LYS A 58 5.03 -19.72 -0.07
C LYS A 58 3.75 -19.03 0.45
N ASP A 59 2.94 -19.75 1.21
CA ASP A 59 1.69 -19.26 1.79
C ASP A 59 1.91 -18.18 2.87
N ASN A 60 2.99 -18.31 3.64
CA ASN A 60 3.32 -17.36 4.69
C ASN A 60 3.87 -16.05 4.12
N LEU A 61 4.62 -16.10 3.02
CA LEU A 61 5.10 -14.90 2.33
C LEU A 61 3.91 -14.07 1.83
N THR A 62 2.99 -14.72 1.12
CA THR A 62 1.84 -14.03 0.51
C THR A 62 0.97 -13.37 1.58
N THR A 63 0.75 -14.07 2.69
CA THR A 63 0.01 -13.56 3.85
C THR A 63 0.71 -12.37 4.50
N ARG A 64 2.03 -12.44 4.71
CA ARG A 64 2.79 -11.32 5.27
C ARG A 64 2.82 -10.11 4.36
N VAL A 65 3.05 -10.31 3.06
CA VAL A 65 3.04 -9.19 2.10
C VAL A 65 1.68 -8.50 2.14
N ARG A 66 0.57 -9.25 2.22
CA ARG A 66 -0.77 -8.69 2.40
C ARG A 66 -0.90 -7.86 3.68
N GLN A 67 -0.47 -8.40 4.84
CA GLN A 67 -0.51 -7.68 6.11
C GLN A 67 0.28 -6.37 6.06
N TYR A 68 1.47 -6.38 5.45
CA TYR A 68 2.28 -5.16 5.32
C TYR A 68 1.66 -4.15 4.35
N VAL A 69 1.00 -4.60 3.28
CA VAL A 69 0.22 -3.72 2.39
C VAL A 69 -0.95 -3.09 3.15
N GLU A 70 -1.69 -3.85 3.96
CA GLU A 70 -2.79 -3.32 4.78
C GLU A 70 -2.30 -2.27 5.79
N LEU A 71 -1.17 -2.54 6.47
CA LEU A 71 -0.55 -1.58 7.38
C LEU A 71 -0.08 -0.30 6.67
N GLU A 72 0.47 -0.41 5.46
CA GLU A 72 0.89 0.72 4.64
C GLU A 72 -0.33 1.55 4.18
N GLU A 73 -1.42 0.90 3.77
CA GLU A 73 -2.67 1.56 3.39
C GLU A 73 -3.35 2.25 4.57
N LEU A 74 -3.35 1.66 5.77
CA LEU A 74 -3.88 2.27 6.99
C LEU A 74 -3.11 3.55 7.36
N LYS A 75 -1.77 3.47 7.38
CA LYS A 75 -0.92 4.63 7.65
C LYS A 75 -1.14 5.75 6.62
N ASN A 76 -1.31 5.41 5.35
CA ASN A 76 -1.56 6.41 4.30
C ASN A 76 -2.96 7.03 4.40
N LYS A 77 -3.97 6.30 4.90
CA LYS A 77 -5.31 6.84 5.18
C LYS A 77 -5.32 7.79 6.38
N GLU A 78 -4.56 7.51 7.42
CA GLU A 78 -4.39 8.42 8.56
C GLU A 78 -3.58 9.68 8.21
N SER A 79 -2.70 9.59 7.21
CA SER A 79 -1.87 10.70 6.73
C SER A 79 -2.60 11.65 5.76
N LYS A 80 -3.80 11.29 5.29
CA LYS A 80 -4.66 12.24 4.58
C LYS A 80 -5.42 13.04 5.63
N PRO A 81 -5.07 14.32 5.91
CA PRO A 81 -6.01 15.19 6.59
C PRO A 81 -7.29 15.17 5.76
N LYS A 82 -8.39 14.70 6.36
CA LYS A 82 -9.72 14.98 5.82
C LYS A 82 -9.79 16.50 5.75
N ASP A 83 -9.76 16.99 4.51
CA ASP A 83 -9.96 18.40 4.21
C ASP A 83 -11.18 18.87 5.01
N LEU A 84 -10.94 19.74 5.98
CA LEU A 84 -11.93 20.28 6.91
C LEU A 84 -12.85 21.30 6.22
N SER A 85 -12.91 21.32 4.88
CA SER A 85 -13.70 22.27 4.11
C SER A 85 -15.19 21.93 4.01
N ASP A 86 -15.63 20.73 4.41
CA ASP A 86 -17.03 20.31 4.26
C ASP A 86 -17.93 20.54 5.49
N THR A 87 -17.39 20.99 6.63
CA THR A 87 -18.19 21.20 7.86
C THR A 87 -18.89 22.56 7.95
N LEU A 88 -18.67 23.49 7.01
CA LEU A 88 -19.28 24.84 7.06
C LEU A 88 -20.51 25.05 6.17
N ARG A 89 -20.94 24.07 5.36
CA ARG A 89 -22.10 24.25 4.44
C ARG A 89 -23.43 23.64 4.90
N LYS A 90 -23.48 22.92 6.03
CA LYS A 90 -24.69 22.20 6.49
C LYS A 90 -25.18 22.57 7.90
N ARG A 91 -25.01 23.82 8.33
CA ARG A 91 -25.89 24.42 9.35
C ARG A 91 -26.69 25.55 8.71
N GLY A 92 -27.75 25.16 8.01
CA GLY A 92 -28.79 26.10 7.63
C GLY A 92 -29.43 26.68 8.89
N LEU A 93 -29.66 27.99 8.89
CA LEU A 93 -30.75 28.59 9.63
C LEU A 93 -31.32 29.72 8.78
N SER A 94 -32.32 29.36 7.97
CA SER A 94 -33.28 30.27 7.38
C SER A 94 -33.99 31.07 8.48
N LYS A 95 -33.89 32.41 8.47
CA LYS A 95 -34.99 33.30 8.87
C LYS A 95 -34.85 34.63 8.11
N SER A 96 -35.61 34.78 7.03
CA SER A 96 -36.12 36.10 6.64
C SER A 96 -37.05 36.62 7.73
N PRO A 97 -37.00 37.92 8.06
CA PRO A 97 -38.20 38.72 7.90
C PRO A 97 -37.94 40.13 7.32
N ARG A 98 -39.00 40.67 6.70
CA ARG A 98 -39.12 41.97 6.02
C ARG A 98 -38.84 43.17 6.94
N ARG A 99 -38.23 44.23 6.40
CA ARG A 99 -38.75 45.62 6.20
C ARG A 99 -37.62 46.67 6.26
N ALA A 100 -37.63 47.61 5.29
CA ALA A 100 -36.97 48.93 5.31
C ALA A 100 -37.65 49.84 6.39
N PRO A 101 -37.14 51.03 6.83
CA PRO A 101 -36.55 52.11 6.00
C PRO A 101 -35.41 52.95 6.64
N VAL A 102 -34.78 53.84 5.86
CA VAL A 102 -34.43 55.24 6.25
C VAL A 102 -34.57 56.11 5.00
#